data_AF-A0A7V6C7L2-F1
#
_entry.id   AF-A0A7V6C7L2-F1
#
_cell.length_a   1.000
_cell.length_b   1.000
_cell.length_c   1.000
_cell.angle_alpha   90.00
_cell.angle_beta   90.00
_cell.angle_gamma   90.00
#
_symmetry.space_group_name_H-M   'P 1'
#
loop_
_entity.id
_entity.type
_entity.pdbx_description
1 polymer ?
#
loop_
_entity_poly.entity_id
_entity_poly.type
_entity_poly.pdbx_seq_one_letter_code
_entity_poly.pdbx_strand_id
1 'polypeptide(L)'
;MICNMENVFKLDDIPFPLLIKDTMESRFTGIIFVSSDQLKKGLIFKDGLLCAIQSNSTDELLGNILVSMGTITEEENNKSIELSRIERRKQGVILLEMGIVNPKEIAEALKKQLHKRFLDIFSWEQGTVQKVEKEQIDKTSDITRTEFSQLVRKGVMDYTPFSCIITSLSPYADAHPKKLVDNMPKDMGIIIDNVDQYKVSELLLLGQDPPRALLSLYCTGVVSFEESQHKALIDKLRQQLKKMKDQDPFEILDIDRTISEGGLKRAYIRIVKQNHPDTYSYADDPEVKRLANEIFTVIQKAYTSVLRIREGKPPEDKTAIDESLQAELLYSQATEALREKDYRKALDLFKLSVKMKPDERVFMESYVNTMFLSWQNTGKGNTLELKSAIREGTKRFPNSDSFYVILGWILKKEGSKRAVDAFRKALQINRDNVDAQRELRLIQMRTKKQ
;
A
#
# COMPACT_ATOMS: atom_id res chain seq x y z
N MET A 1 -16.70 -11.19 -36.03
CA MET A 1 -15.36 -11.46 -35.48
C MET A 1 -15.24 -10.67 -34.20
N ILE A 2 -15.59 -11.28 -33.07
CA ILE A 2 -15.48 -10.65 -31.75
C ILE A 2 -14.12 -11.09 -31.19
N CYS A 3 -13.23 -10.12 -30.94
CA CYS A 3 -11.93 -10.35 -30.32
C CYS A 3 -12.14 -10.94 -28.91
N ASN A 4 -11.83 -12.23 -28.74
CA ASN A 4 -11.59 -12.84 -27.44
C ASN A 4 -10.37 -12.15 -26.82
N MET A 5 -10.59 -11.20 -25.91
CA MET A 5 -9.54 -10.77 -25.00
C MET A 5 -9.36 -11.88 -23.95
N GLU A 6 -8.37 -12.74 -24.17
CA GLU A 6 -7.89 -13.68 -23.16
C GLU A 6 -7.25 -12.87 -22.03
N ASN A 7 -7.98 -12.65 -20.93
CA ASN A 7 -7.47 -11.97 -19.75
C ASN A 7 -6.55 -12.93 -18.97
N VAL A 8 -5.27 -12.91 -19.31
CA VAL A 8 -4.20 -13.59 -18.58
C VAL A 8 -3.61 -12.63 -17.54
N PHE A 9 -3.54 -13.07 -16.29
CA PHE A 9 -2.95 -12.30 -15.18
C PHE A 9 -2.29 -13.23 -14.16
N LYS A 10 -1.57 -12.69 -13.18
CA LYS A 10 -0.89 -13.49 -12.15
C LYS A 10 -1.69 -13.53 -10.84
N LEU A 11 -1.54 -14.62 -10.08
CA LEU A 11 -2.10 -14.73 -8.72
C LEU A 11 -1.52 -13.68 -7.76
N ASP A 12 -0.30 -13.23 -8.00
CA ASP A 12 0.37 -12.14 -7.27
C ASP A 12 -0.36 -10.80 -7.45
N ASP A 13 -1.01 -10.59 -8.61
CA ASP A 13 -1.77 -9.37 -8.91
C ASP A 13 -3.17 -9.41 -8.27
N ILE A 14 -3.82 -10.58 -8.34
CA ILE A 14 -5.16 -10.82 -7.79
C ILE A 14 -5.15 -12.18 -7.08
N PRO A 15 -5.03 -12.19 -5.74
CA PRO A 15 -5.05 -13.42 -4.96
C PRO A 15 -6.30 -14.27 -5.22
N PHE A 16 -6.15 -15.59 -5.18
CA PHE A 16 -7.23 -16.53 -5.48
C PHE A 16 -8.55 -16.26 -4.72
N PRO A 17 -8.56 -15.90 -3.41
CA PRO A 17 -9.80 -15.53 -2.73
C PRO A 17 -10.57 -14.39 -3.40
N LEU A 18 -9.89 -13.33 -3.85
CA LEU A 18 -10.50 -12.18 -4.50
C LEU A 18 -10.96 -12.52 -5.93
N LEU A 19 -10.24 -13.40 -6.62
CA LEU A 19 -10.69 -13.93 -7.91
C LEU A 19 -12.01 -14.70 -7.76
N ILE A 20 -12.15 -15.54 -6.73
CA ILE A 20 -13.40 -16.27 -6.49
C ILE A 20 -14.53 -15.33 -6.09
N LYS A 21 -14.24 -14.30 -5.29
CA LYS A 21 -15.21 -13.24 -4.99
C LYS A 21 -15.76 -12.60 -6.27
N ASP A 22 -14.88 -12.11 -7.16
CA ASP A 22 -15.26 -11.54 -8.45
C ASP A 22 -16.09 -12.52 -9.30
N THR A 23 -15.68 -13.78 -9.33
CA THR A 23 -16.38 -14.86 -10.05
C THR A 23 -17.81 -15.05 -9.54
N MET A 24 -18.01 -14.99 -8.23
CA MET A 24 -19.33 -15.12 -7.59
C MET A 24 -20.21 -13.89 -7.83
N GLU A 25 -19.66 -12.67 -7.69
CA GLU A 25 -20.38 -11.41 -7.84
C GLU A 25 -20.79 -11.14 -9.30
N SER A 26 -19.87 -11.37 -10.24
CA SER A 26 -20.13 -11.21 -11.68
C SER A 26 -21.01 -12.31 -12.27
N ARG A 27 -21.36 -13.34 -11.49
CA ARG A 27 -22.05 -14.56 -11.95
C ARG A 27 -21.37 -15.18 -13.18
N PHE A 28 -20.05 -15.22 -13.16
CA PHE A 28 -19.24 -15.68 -14.28
C PHE A 28 -19.64 -17.09 -14.74
N THR A 29 -19.73 -17.27 -16.07
CA THR A 29 -19.94 -18.56 -16.73
C THR A 29 -18.81 -18.81 -17.72
N GLY A 30 -18.09 -19.90 -17.53
CA GLY A 30 -16.88 -20.19 -18.29
C GLY A 30 -15.90 -21.07 -17.54
N ILE A 31 -14.64 -20.99 -17.94
CA ILE A 31 -13.54 -21.79 -17.36
C ILE A 31 -12.44 -20.84 -16.87
N ILE A 32 -12.01 -21.04 -15.62
CA ILE A 32 -10.85 -20.37 -15.05
C ILE A 32 -9.73 -21.40 -14.98
N PHE A 33 -8.71 -21.21 -15.80
CA PHE A 33 -7.48 -22.00 -15.73
C PHE A 33 -6.52 -21.33 -14.76
N VAL A 34 -5.99 -22.10 -13.82
CA VAL A 34 -4.99 -21.66 -12.84
C VAL A 34 -3.82 -22.62 -12.91
N SER A 35 -2.60 -22.10 -12.93
CA SER A 35 -1.39 -22.91 -12.90
C SER A 35 -0.33 -22.31 -12.00
N SER A 36 0.32 -23.18 -11.21
CA SER A 36 1.46 -22.86 -10.37
C SER A 36 2.48 -23.98 -10.53
N ASP A 37 3.71 -23.63 -10.91
CA ASP A 37 4.76 -24.57 -11.29
C ASP A 37 4.30 -25.64 -12.31
N GLN A 38 4.28 -26.91 -11.90
CA GLN A 38 3.81 -28.03 -12.72
C GLN A 38 2.31 -28.32 -12.53
N LEU A 39 1.66 -27.75 -11.53
CA LEU A 39 0.26 -27.97 -11.22
C LEU A 39 -0.63 -27.08 -12.10
N LYS A 40 -1.67 -27.69 -12.67
CA LYS A 40 -2.63 -27.04 -13.57
C LYS A 40 -4.03 -27.49 -13.20
N LYS A 41 -4.92 -26.53 -12.98
CA LYS A 41 -6.32 -26.75 -12.64
C LYS A 41 -7.23 -25.93 -13.55
N GLY A 42 -8.31 -26.54 -14.02
CA GLY A 42 -9.37 -25.89 -14.79
C GLY A 42 -10.67 -25.94 -14.00
N LEU A 43 -11.12 -24.79 -13.50
CA LEU A 43 -12.34 -24.64 -12.74
C LEU A 43 -13.47 -24.21 -13.67
N ILE A 44 -14.53 -24.99 -13.72
CA ILE A 44 -15.68 -24.76 -14.60
C ILE A 44 -16.79 -24.13 -13.77
N PHE A 45 -17.26 -22.96 -14.20
CA PHE A 45 -18.27 -22.17 -13.51
C PHE A 45 -19.51 -21.95 -14.38
N LYS A 46 -20.67 -21.90 -13.72
CA LYS A 46 -21.96 -21.50 -14.30
C LYS A 46 -22.69 -20.60 -13.32
N ASP A 47 -23.06 -19.39 -13.73
CA ASP A 47 -23.72 -18.37 -12.90
C ASP A 47 -22.99 -18.11 -11.56
N GLY A 48 -21.65 -18.09 -11.62
CA GLY A 48 -20.76 -17.90 -10.47
C GLY A 48 -20.70 -19.09 -9.50
N LEU A 49 -21.26 -20.25 -9.87
CA LEU A 49 -21.24 -21.47 -9.08
C LEU A 49 -20.26 -22.49 -9.69
N LEU A 50 -19.44 -23.10 -8.83
CA LEU A 50 -18.45 -24.09 -9.25
C LEU A 50 -19.13 -25.41 -9.63
N CYS A 51 -19.01 -25.81 -10.90
CA CYS A 51 -19.60 -27.06 -11.40
C CYS A 51 -18.62 -28.24 -11.37
N ALA A 52 -17.35 -28.01 -11.71
CA ALA A 52 -16.34 -29.06 -11.74
C ALA A 52 -14.92 -28.48 -11.71
N ILE A 53 -13.97 -29.32 -11.28
CA ILE A 53 -12.53 -29.00 -11.37
C ILE A 53 -11.81 -30.15 -12.05
N GLN A 54 -11.09 -29.83 -13.11
CA GLN A 54 -10.08 -30.71 -13.71
C GLN A 54 -8.72 -30.35 -13.13
N SER A 55 -7.91 -31.36 -12.80
CA SER A 55 -6.58 -31.21 -12.22
C SER A 55 -5.64 -32.24 -12.83
N ASN A 56 -4.37 -31.87 -12.99
CA ASN A 56 -3.31 -32.78 -13.39
C ASN A 56 -2.57 -33.44 -12.21
N SER A 57 -2.94 -33.13 -10.96
CA SER A 57 -2.35 -33.76 -9.77
C SER A 57 -2.82 -35.21 -9.60
N THR A 58 -1.86 -36.13 -9.45
CA THR A 58 -2.12 -37.56 -9.24
C THR A 58 -2.71 -37.84 -7.86
N ASP A 59 -2.36 -37.06 -6.85
CA ASP A 59 -2.82 -37.25 -5.46
C ASP A 59 -4.29 -36.84 -5.26
N GLU A 60 -4.89 -36.27 -6.30
CA GLU A 60 -6.29 -35.86 -6.38
C GLU A 60 -7.11 -36.77 -7.29
N LEU A 61 -6.57 -37.92 -7.73
CA LEU A 61 -7.31 -38.93 -8.50
C LEU A 61 -8.38 -39.62 -7.64
N LEU A 62 -9.46 -40.07 -8.26
CA LEU A 62 -10.64 -40.62 -7.57
C LEU A 62 -10.27 -41.82 -6.68
N GLY A 63 -9.47 -42.74 -7.22
CA GLY A 63 -8.98 -43.89 -6.46
C GLY A 63 -8.18 -43.52 -5.22
N ASN A 64 -7.29 -42.52 -5.31
CA ASN A 64 -6.53 -42.04 -4.15
C ASN A 64 -7.43 -41.41 -3.07
N ILE A 65 -8.53 -40.76 -3.48
CA ILE A 65 -9.53 -40.26 -2.55
C ILE A 65 -10.26 -41.41 -1.85
N LEU A 66 -10.67 -42.46 -2.60
CA LEU A 66 -11.32 -43.64 -2.03
C LEU A 66 -10.42 -44.40 -1.07
N VAL A 67 -9.11 -44.53 -1.38
CA VAL A 67 -8.10 -45.08 -0.47
C VAL A 67 -8.02 -44.24 0.81
N SER A 68 -7.95 -42.91 0.69
CA SER A 68 -7.92 -42.01 1.86
C SER A 68 -9.18 -42.05 2.72
N MET A 69 -10.29 -42.56 2.18
CA MET A 69 -11.55 -42.77 2.89
C MET A 69 -11.63 -44.15 3.54
N GLY A 70 -10.68 -45.04 3.26
CA GLY A 70 -10.72 -46.44 3.67
C GLY A 70 -11.76 -47.28 2.93
N THR A 71 -12.30 -46.78 1.81
CA THR A 71 -13.32 -47.47 1.02
C THR A 71 -12.72 -48.59 0.17
N ILE A 72 -11.50 -48.38 -0.33
CA ILE A 72 -10.74 -49.38 -1.10
C ILE A 72 -9.29 -49.41 -0.59
N THR A 73 -8.60 -50.51 -0.85
CA THR A 73 -7.16 -50.70 -0.60
C THR A 73 -6.31 -50.10 -1.73
N GLU A 74 -5.02 -49.89 -1.46
CA GLU A 74 -4.07 -49.46 -2.50
C GLU A 74 -3.96 -50.47 -3.65
N GLU A 75 -4.04 -51.78 -3.34
CA GLU A 75 -3.97 -52.85 -4.33
C GLU A 75 -5.18 -52.81 -5.27
N GLU A 76 -6.39 -52.64 -4.72
CA GLU A 76 -7.63 -52.48 -5.50
C GLU A 76 -7.60 -51.21 -6.36
N ASN A 77 -7.07 -50.11 -5.83
CA ASN A 77 -6.88 -48.88 -6.58
C ASN A 77 -5.95 -49.10 -7.78
N ASN A 78 -4.78 -49.71 -7.58
CA ASN A 78 -3.82 -50.00 -8.64
C ASN A 78 -4.43 -50.85 -9.76
N LYS A 79 -5.16 -51.91 -9.37
CA LYS A 79 -5.89 -52.77 -10.32
C LYS A 79 -6.95 -52.01 -11.11
N SER A 80 -7.71 -51.14 -10.46
CA SER A 80 -8.73 -50.33 -11.12
C SER A 80 -8.15 -49.33 -12.13
N ILE A 81 -6.96 -48.76 -11.83
CA ILE A 81 -6.24 -47.85 -12.74
C ILE A 81 -5.72 -48.61 -13.96
N GLU A 82 -5.17 -49.81 -13.76
CA GLU A 82 -4.68 -50.66 -14.84
C GLU A 82 -5.81 -51.04 -15.80
N LEU A 83 -6.93 -51.54 -15.28
CA LEU A 83 -8.12 -51.86 -16.06
C LEU A 83 -8.68 -50.61 -16.77
N SER A 84 -8.69 -49.44 -16.11
CA SER A 84 -9.14 -48.17 -16.71
C SER A 84 -8.32 -47.77 -17.93
N ARG A 85 -7.01 -48.02 -17.90
CA ARG A 85 -6.12 -47.76 -19.04
C ARG A 85 -6.33 -48.75 -20.17
N ILE A 86 -6.46 -50.05 -19.86
CA ILE A 86 -6.64 -51.11 -20.85
C ILE A 86 -8.00 -50.94 -21.57
N GLU A 87 -9.07 -50.76 -20.81
CA GLU A 87 -10.43 -50.66 -21.36
C GLU A 87 -10.79 -49.27 -21.90
N ARG A 88 -9.96 -48.25 -21.59
CA ARG A 88 -10.21 -46.84 -21.93
C ARG A 88 -11.55 -46.31 -21.40
N ARG A 89 -11.92 -46.72 -20.18
CA ARG A 89 -13.14 -46.31 -19.48
C ARG A 89 -12.79 -45.51 -18.23
N LYS A 90 -13.75 -44.71 -17.72
CA LYS A 90 -13.54 -43.95 -16.47
C LYS A 90 -13.35 -44.91 -15.29
N GLN A 91 -12.32 -44.67 -14.47
CA GLN A 91 -12.00 -45.49 -13.28
C GLN A 91 -13.23 -45.76 -12.39
N GLY A 92 -14.08 -44.76 -12.15
CA GLY A 92 -15.29 -44.93 -11.33
C GLY A 92 -16.28 -45.99 -11.84
N VAL A 93 -16.36 -46.19 -13.15
CA VAL A 93 -17.23 -47.24 -13.74
C VAL A 93 -16.65 -48.62 -13.46
N ILE A 94 -15.33 -48.76 -13.58
CA ILE A 94 -14.63 -50.02 -13.31
C ILE A 94 -14.72 -50.37 -11.84
N LEU A 95 -14.56 -49.39 -10.94
CA LEU A 95 -14.70 -49.60 -9.50
C LEU A 95 -16.10 -50.11 -9.13
N LEU A 96 -17.15 -49.59 -9.78
CA LEU A 96 -18.53 -50.07 -9.60
C LEU A 96 -18.72 -51.50 -10.13
N GLU A 97 -18.17 -51.81 -11.30
CA GLU A 97 -18.24 -53.15 -11.90
C GLU A 97 -17.44 -54.20 -11.13
N MET A 98 -16.32 -53.79 -10.53
CA MET A 98 -15.55 -54.61 -9.59
C MET A 98 -16.34 -54.93 -8.31
N GLY A 99 -17.45 -54.23 -8.04
CA GLY A 99 -18.29 -54.45 -6.86
C GLY A 99 -17.66 -54.01 -5.54
N ILE A 100 -16.52 -53.30 -5.59
CA ILE A 100 -15.76 -52.85 -4.42
C ILE A 100 -16.21 -51.49 -3.90
N VAL A 101 -17.01 -50.76 -4.68
CA VAL A 101 -17.65 -49.52 -4.27
C VAL A 101 -19.09 -49.46 -4.77
N ASN A 102 -19.92 -48.67 -4.10
CA ASN A 102 -21.28 -48.37 -4.52
C ASN A 102 -21.44 -46.93 -5.05
N PRO A 103 -22.56 -46.59 -5.72
CA PRO A 103 -22.77 -45.25 -6.27
C PRO A 103 -22.72 -44.12 -5.24
N LYS A 104 -23.12 -44.39 -3.99
CA LYS A 104 -23.09 -43.40 -2.90
C LYS A 104 -21.66 -43.08 -2.48
N GLU A 105 -20.81 -44.09 -2.33
CA GLU A 105 -19.39 -43.92 -2.02
C GLU A 105 -18.65 -43.17 -3.13
N ILE A 106 -18.96 -43.47 -4.40
CA ILE A 106 -18.42 -42.71 -5.54
C ILE A 106 -18.83 -41.24 -5.45
N ALA A 107 -20.10 -40.95 -5.17
CA ALA A 107 -20.59 -39.58 -5.04
C ALA A 107 -19.90 -38.83 -3.88
N GLU A 108 -19.75 -39.48 -2.72
CA GLU A 108 -19.03 -38.91 -1.56
C GLU A 108 -17.55 -38.66 -1.88
N ALA A 109 -16.88 -39.61 -2.55
CA ALA A 109 -15.50 -39.45 -2.98
C ALA A 109 -15.32 -38.35 -4.02
N LEU A 110 -16.24 -38.20 -4.97
CA LEU A 110 -16.24 -37.10 -5.94
C LEU A 110 -16.44 -35.73 -5.26
N LYS A 111 -17.32 -35.65 -4.26
CA LYS A 111 -17.49 -34.43 -3.45
C LYS A 111 -16.20 -34.08 -2.70
N LYS A 112 -15.59 -35.06 -2.03
CA LYS A 112 -14.30 -34.88 -1.32
C LYS A 112 -13.17 -34.51 -2.28
N GLN A 113 -13.14 -35.10 -3.47
CA GLN A 113 -12.18 -34.76 -4.54
C GLN A 113 -12.33 -33.31 -4.97
N LEU A 114 -13.56 -32.85 -5.23
CA LEU A 114 -13.84 -31.46 -5.61
C LEU A 114 -13.38 -30.49 -4.52
N HIS A 115 -13.69 -30.78 -3.25
CA HIS A 115 -13.25 -29.96 -2.12
C HIS A 115 -11.72 -29.90 -2.04
N LYS A 116 -11.03 -31.04 -2.10
CA LYS A 116 -9.56 -31.09 -2.04
C LYS A 116 -8.93 -30.27 -3.16
N ARG A 117 -9.41 -30.46 -4.41
CA ARG A 117 -8.93 -29.75 -5.59
C ARG A 117 -9.10 -28.23 -5.48
N PHE A 118 -10.24 -27.79 -4.96
CA PHE A 118 -10.57 -26.39 -4.83
C PHE A 118 -9.79 -25.71 -3.71
N LEU A 119 -9.75 -26.33 -2.51
CA LEU A 119 -9.11 -25.78 -1.32
C LEU A 119 -7.59 -25.65 -1.50
N ASP A 120 -6.97 -26.59 -2.19
CA ASP A 120 -5.53 -26.56 -2.46
C ASP A 120 -5.08 -25.26 -3.16
N ILE A 121 -5.89 -24.71 -4.08
CA ILE A 121 -5.52 -23.50 -4.84
C ILE A 121 -5.42 -22.27 -3.93
N PHE A 122 -6.12 -22.24 -2.79
CA PHE A 122 -6.02 -21.13 -1.84
C PHE A 122 -4.61 -21.00 -1.24
N SER A 123 -3.82 -22.08 -1.25
CA SER A 123 -2.44 -22.07 -0.77
C SER A 123 -1.43 -21.50 -1.79
N TRP A 124 -1.85 -21.27 -3.04
CA TRP A 124 -0.96 -20.85 -4.11
C TRP A 124 -0.76 -19.32 -4.08
N GLU A 125 0.40 -18.86 -3.64
CA GLU A 125 0.76 -17.42 -3.64
C GLU A 125 1.13 -16.91 -5.02
N GLN A 126 1.68 -17.79 -5.87
CA GLN A 126 2.16 -17.46 -7.21
C GLN A 126 1.55 -18.38 -8.25
N GLY A 127 1.37 -17.85 -9.46
CA GLY A 127 0.85 -18.60 -10.58
C GLY A 127 0.23 -17.72 -11.65
N THR A 128 -0.20 -18.34 -12.74
CA THR A 128 -0.90 -17.68 -13.84
C THR A 128 -2.35 -18.09 -13.87
N VAL A 129 -3.22 -17.13 -14.14
CA VAL A 129 -4.66 -17.31 -14.31
C VAL A 129 -5.05 -16.91 -15.72
N GLN A 130 -5.89 -17.71 -16.36
CA GLN A 130 -6.55 -17.39 -17.62
C GLN A 130 -8.06 -17.61 -17.47
N LYS A 131 -8.85 -16.55 -17.62
CA LYS A 131 -10.31 -16.64 -17.66
C LYS A 131 -10.77 -16.78 -19.11
N VAL A 132 -11.60 -17.79 -19.37
CA VAL A 132 -12.21 -18.07 -20.68
C VAL A 132 -13.72 -18.10 -20.51
N GLU A 133 -14.40 -17.04 -20.97
CA GLU A 133 -15.87 -16.98 -20.97
C GLU A 133 -16.45 -18.00 -21.96
N LYS A 134 -17.62 -18.55 -21.60
CA LYS A 134 -18.40 -19.45 -22.45
C LYS A 134 -19.86 -19.04 -22.40
N GLU A 135 -20.52 -19.00 -23.55
CA GLU A 135 -21.95 -18.68 -23.64
C GLU A 135 -22.80 -19.70 -22.89
N GLN A 136 -22.41 -20.98 -22.93
CA GLN A 136 -23.11 -22.06 -22.25
C GLN A 136 -22.15 -23.09 -21.66
N ILE A 137 -22.53 -23.60 -20.49
CA ILE A 137 -21.91 -24.73 -19.81
C ILE A 137 -23.01 -25.77 -19.53
N ASP A 138 -22.87 -26.94 -20.15
CA ASP A 138 -23.83 -28.05 -20.02
C ASP A 138 -23.73 -28.74 -18.65
N LYS A 139 -22.59 -28.58 -17.97
CA LYS A 139 -22.35 -29.18 -16.67
C LYS A 139 -23.16 -28.47 -15.58
N THR A 140 -23.86 -29.24 -14.76
CA THR A 140 -24.54 -28.74 -13.55
C THR A 140 -23.61 -28.83 -12.34
N SER A 141 -23.87 -27.99 -11.34
CA SER A 141 -23.17 -28.06 -10.05
C SER A 141 -23.81 -29.11 -9.16
N ASP A 142 -22.98 -29.95 -8.52
CA ASP A 142 -23.41 -30.90 -7.50
C ASP A 142 -23.47 -30.28 -6.09
N ILE A 143 -23.02 -29.02 -5.94
CA ILE A 143 -23.06 -28.26 -4.70
C ILE A 143 -23.99 -27.07 -4.80
N THR A 144 -24.67 -26.75 -3.71
CA THR A 144 -25.51 -25.54 -3.59
C THR A 144 -24.66 -24.28 -3.46
N ARG A 145 -25.27 -23.10 -3.69
CA ARG A 145 -24.59 -21.81 -3.47
C ARG A 145 -24.13 -21.64 -2.02
N THR A 146 -24.92 -22.12 -1.05
CA THR A 146 -24.57 -22.08 0.36
C THR A 146 -23.34 -22.94 0.66
N GLU A 147 -23.32 -24.19 0.17
CA GLU A 147 -22.15 -25.07 0.31
C GLU A 147 -20.92 -24.50 -0.37
N PHE A 148 -21.08 -23.86 -1.53
CA PHE A 148 -19.96 -23.20 -2.21
C PHE A 148 -19.41 -22.03 -1.38
N SER A 149 -20.26 -21.17 -0.83
CA SER A 149 -19.81 -20.11 0.07
C SER A 149 -19.12 -20.67 1.33
N GLN A 150 -19.61 -21.77 1.90
CA GLN A 150 -18.92 -22.45 3.02
C GLN A 150 -17.53 -22.94 2.62
N LEU A 151 -17.41 -23.52 1.42
CA LEU A 151 -16.14 -24.01 0.89
C LEU A 151 -15.15 -22.87 0.64
N VAL A 152 -15.61 -21.72 0.12
CA VAL A 152 -14.79 -20.50 -0.02
C VAL A 152 -14.32 -20.01 1.34
N ARG A 153 -15.22 -19.92 2.33
CA ARG A 153 -14.82 -19.50 3.68
C ARG A 153 -13.79 -20.43 4.28
N LYS A 154 -13.97 -21.74 4.15
CA LYS A 154 -12.99 -22.75 4.58
C LYS A 154 -11.63 -22.56 3.89
N GLY A 155 -11.61 -22.29 2.58
CA GLY A 155 -10.38 -22.01 1.83
C GLY A 155 -9.62 -20.79 2.37
N VAL A 156 -10.35 -19.73 2.71
CA VAL A 156 -9.75 -18.53 3.32
C VAL A 156 -9.24 -18.79 4.72
N MET A 157 -10.02 -19.46 5.57
CA MET A 157 -9.66 -19.73 6.97
C MET A 157 -8.47 -20.68 7.09
N ASP A 158 -8.49 -21.80 6.36
CA ASP A 158 -7.60 -22.94 6.64
C ASP A 158 -6.37 -23.00 5.71
N TYR A 159 -6.46 -22.46 4.48
CA TYR A 159 -5.44 -22.70 3.44
C TYR A 159 -4.74 -21.44 2.95
N THR A 160 -5.33 -20.25 3.13
CA THR A 160 -4.79 -19.01 2.55
C THR A 160 -3.58 -18.50 3.35
N PRO A 161 -2.42 -18.28 2.70
CA PRO A 161 -1.24 -17.70 3.34
C PRO A 161 -1.53 -16.32 3.94
N PHE A 162 -0.92 -16.02 5.09
CA PHE A 162 -1.16 -14.76 5.79
C PHE A 162 -0.79 -13.53 4.94
N SER A 163 0.26 -13.64 4.13
CA SER A 163 0.69 -12.65 3.14
C SER A 163 -0.45 -12.26 2.17
N CYS A 164 -1.18 -13.24 1.65
CA CYS A 164 -2.34 -13.02 0.78
C CYS A 164 -3.50 -12.35 1.53
N ILE A 165 -3.74 -12.71 2.80
CA ILE A 165 -4.76 -12.07 3.64
C ILE A 165 -4.46 -10.57 3.80
N ILE A 166 -3.23 -10.24 4.20
CA ILE A 166 -2.78 -8.84 4.34
C ILE A 166 -2.93 -8.12 3.01
N THR A 167 -2.38 -8.66 1.93
CA THR A 167 -2.44 -8.04 0.60
C THR A 167 -3.88 -7.76 0.15
N SER A 168 -4.82 -8.66 0.47
CA SER A 168 -6.23 -8.51 0.09
C SER A 168 -6.99 -7.47 0.93
N LEU A 169 -6.59 -7.25 2.18
CA LEU A 169 -7.30 -6.38 3.13
C LEU A 169 -6.64 -5.02 3.34
N SER A 170 -5.32 -4.90 3.16
CA SER A 170 -4.58 -3.63 3.25
C SER A 170 -5.17 -2.50 2.41
N PRO A 171 -5.72 -2.72 1.20
CA PRO A 171 -6.40 -1.68 0.43
C PRO A 171 -7.63 -1.05 1.12
N TYR A 172 -8.15 -1.70 2.17
CA TYR A 172 -9.31 -1.27 2.94
C TYR A 172 -8.94 -0.93 4.38
N ALA A 173 -7.64 -0.76 4.70
CA ALA A 173 -7.11 -0.60 6.06
C ALA A 173 -7.87 0.43 6.92
N ASP A 174 -8.33 1.52 6.32
CA ASP A 174 -9.04 2.59 7.05
C ASP A 174 -10.56 2.50 7.01
N ALA A 175 -11.12 1.58 6.24
CA ALA A 175 -12.55 1.37 6.15
C ALA A 175 -13.07 0.63 7.39
N HIS A 176 -14.33 0.88 7.72
CA HIS A 176 -15.09 0.03 8.64
C HIS A 176 -15.84 -1.02 7.82
N PRO A 177 -15.74 -2.31 8.17
CA PRO A 177 -16.57 -3.35 7.56
C PRO A 177 -18.05 -3.07 7.76
N LYS A 178 -18.84 -3.19 6.71
CA LYS A 178 -20.30 -3.10 6.76
C LYS A 178 -20.91 -4.49 6.64
N LYS A 179 -21.66 -4.88 7.66
CA LYS A 179 -22.45 -6.12 7.66
C LYS A 179 -23.60 -6.00 6.65
N LEU A 180 -23.74 -6.99 5.78
CA LEU A 180 -24.80 -7.07 4.78
C LEU A 180 -25.92 -8.05 5.14
N VAL A 181 -25.73 -8.81 6.21
CA VAL A 181 -26.70 -9.78 6.73
C VAL A 181 -26.85 -9.61 8.24
N ASP A 182 -28.00 -10.01 8.77
CA ASP A 182 -28.27 -9.95 10.21
C ASP A 182 -27.53 -11.06 10.97
N ASN A 183 -27.44 -12.25 10.38
CA ASN A 183 -26.89 -13.44 11.03
C ASN A 183 -25.56 -13.84 10.41
N MET A 184 -24.49 -13.80 11.21
CA MET A 184 -23.16 -14.21 10.77
C MET A 184 -23.09 -15.74 10.54
N PRO A 185 -22.35 -16.19 9.51
CA PRO A 185 -22.04 -17.60 9.30
C PRO A 185 -21.29 -18.20 10.49
N LYS A 186 -21.68 -19.40 10.92
CA LYS A 186 -21.11 -20.11 12.08
C LYS A 186 -20.06 -21.17 11.70
N ASP A 187 -19.85 -21.38 10.41
CA ASP A 187 -18.98 -22.40 9.82
C ASP A 187 -17.48 -22.04 9.87
N MET A 188 -17.12 -20.83 10.30
CA MET A 188 -15.73 -20.37 10.40
C MET A 188 -15.02 -20.83 11.68
N GLY A 189 -15.74 -21.38 12.66
CA GLY A 189 -15.16 -21.79 13.94
C GLY A 189 -14.80 -20.64 14.90
N ILE A 190 -15.10 -19.40 14.53
CA ILE A 190 -14.93 -18.21 15.38
C ILE A 190 -16.20 -17.34 15.37
N ILE A 191 -16.38 -16.53 16.42
CA ILE A 191 -17.50 -15.59 16.57
C ILE A 191 -16.99 -14.19 16.24
N ILE A 192 -17.63 -13.51 15.28
CA ILE A 192 -17.17 -12.19 14.79
C ILE A 192 -18.36 -11.24 14.54
N ASP A 193 -19.09 -10.90 15.60
CA ASP A 193 -20.35 -10.15 15.47
C ASP A 193 -20.16 -8.63 15.36
N ASN A 194 -19.02 -8.12 15.84
CA ASN A 194 -18.71 -6.69 15.96
C ASN A 194 -17.64 -6.23 14.94
N VAL A 195 -17.56 -6.88 13.77
CA VAL A 195 -16.60 -6.49 12.71
C VAL A 195 -16.72 -5.03 12.28
N ASP A 196 -17.91 -4.46 12.41
CA ASP A 196 -18.28 -3.10 12.05
C ASP A 196 -17.83 -2.03 13.06
N GLN A 197 -17.39 -2.44 14.24
CA GLN A 197 -16.93 -1.53 15.30
C GLN A 197 -15.45 -1.15 15.19
N TYR A 198 -14.70 -1.83 14.33
CA TYR A 198 -13.25 -1.67 14.19
C TYR A 198 -12.91 -1.37 12.73
N LYS A 199 -11.83 -0.62 12.51
CA LYS A 199 -11.23 -0.50 11.19
C LYS A 199 -10.58 -1.81 10.77
N VAL A 200 -10.47 -2.03 9.46
CA VAL A 200 -9.74 -3.19 8.93
C VAL A 200 -8.31 -3.26 9.47
N SER A 201 -7.60 -2.14 9.55
CA SER A 201 -6.24 -2.05 10.11
C SER A 201 -6.16 -2.48 11.58
N GLU A 202 -7.17 -2.17 12.39
CA GLU A 202 -7.23 -2.61 13.78
C GLU A 202 -7.45 -4.12 13.84
N LEU A 203 -8.35 -4.66 13.00
CA LEU A 203 -8.59 -6.10 12.89
C LEU A 203 -7.35 -6.87 12.41
N LEU A 204 -6.53 -6.27 11.53
CA LEU A 204 -5.24 -6.83 11.08
C LEU A 204 -4.22 -6.99 12.22
N LEU A 205 -4.36 -6.23 13.31
CA LEU A 205 -3.45 -6.27 14.46
C LEU A 205 -3.90 -7.27 15.56
N LEU A 206 -5.13 -7.79 15.49
CA LEU A 206 -5.71 -8.68 16.51
C LEU A 206 -5.29 -10.16 16.38
N GLY A 207 -4.33 -10.49 15.51
CA GLY A 207 -3.85 -11.85 15.27
C GLY A 207 -4.25 -12.38 13.90
N GLN A 208 -4.17 -13.70 13.71
CA GLN A 208 -4.36 -14.29 12.37
C GLN A 208 -5.81 -14.61 12.00
N ASP A 209 -6.64 -14.95 12.97
CA ASP A 209 -8.01 -15.41 12.75
C ASP A 209 -8.99 -14.29 12.38
N PRO A 210 -8.99 -13.11 13.05
CA PRO A 210 -9.92 -12.04 12.70
C PRO A 210 -9.77 -11.55 11.25
N PRO A 211 -8.56 -11.35 10.71
CA PRO A 211 -8.35 -11.03 9.30
C PRO A 211 -8.83 -12.12 8.33
N ARG A 212 -8.64 -13.40 8.67
CA ARG A 212 -9.14 -14.52 7.85
C ARG A 212 -10.65 -14.50 7.78
N ALA A 213 -11.31 -14.37 8.93
CA ALA A 213 -12.75 -14.31 8.98
C ALA A 213 -13.27 -13.09 8.23
N LEU A 214 -12.65 -11.92 8.41
CA LEU A 214 -13.05 -10.73 7.68
C LEU A 214 -12.94 -10.91 6.16
N LEU A 215 -11.82 -11.43 5.66
CA LEU A 215 -11.65 -11.69 4.23
C LEU A 215 -12.64 -12.75 3.74
N SER A 216 -12.89 -13.80 4.52
CA SER A 216 -13.80 -14.89 4.13
C SER A 216 -15.26 -14.40 4.03
N LEU A 217 -15.67 -13.52 4.94
CA LEU A 217 -16.96 -12.83 4.93
C LEU A 217 -17.08 -11.89 3.74
N TYR A 218 -16.01 -11.14 3.43
CA TYR A 218 -15.95 -10.26 2.27
C TYR A 218 -16.06 -11.04 0.95
N CYS A 219 -15.30 -12.13 0.81
CA CYS A 219 -15.31 -12.97 -0.39
C CYS A 219 -16.65 -13.68 -0.63
N THR A 220 -17.46 -13.86 0.42
CA THR A 220 -18.78 -14.52 0.32
C THR A 220 -19.97 -13.56 0.38
N GLY A 221 -19.71 -12.24 0.28
CA GLY A 221 -20.76 -11.21 0.20
C GLY A 221 -21.52 -11.00 1.51
N VAL A 222 -20.96 -11.43 2.65
CA VAL A 222 -21.55 -11.24 3.98
C VAL A 222 -21.18 -9.87 4.55
N VAL A 223 -19.99 -9.39 4.19
CA VAL A 223 -19.47 -8.08 4.54
C VAL A 223 -19.07 -7.36 3.26
N SER A 224 -19.24 -6.05 3.27
CA SER A 224 -18.60 -5.15 2.29
C SER A 224 -17.70 -4.17 3.03
N PHE A 225 -16.75 -3.59 2.33
CA PHE A 225 -16.12 -2.36 2.79
C PHE A 225 -16.91 -1.24 2.15
N GLU A 226 -17.34 -0.23 2.92
CA GLU A 226 -18.01 0.92 2.32
C GLU A 226 -17.10 1.47 1.21
N GLU A 227 -17.61 1.46 -0.02
CA GLU A 227 -16.87 2.04 -1.13
C GLU A 227 -16.67 3.51 -0.81
N SER A 228 -15.40 3.91 -0.75
CA SER A 228 -15.06 5.31 -0.65
C SER A 228 -15.90 6.12 -1.63
N GLN A 229 -16.48 7.22 -1.18
CA GLN A 229 -17.06 8.24 -2.06
C GLN A 229 -16.06 8.72 -3.15
N HIS A 230 -14.76 8.42 -2.98
CA HIS A 230 -13.68 8.67 -3.92
C HIS A 230 -13.22 7.43 -4.71
N LYS A 231 -14.02 6.36 -4.82
CA LYS A 231 -13.65 5.13 -5.55
C LYS A 231 -13.09 5.38 -6.95
N ALA A 232 -13.74 6.23 -7.75
CA ALA A 232 -13.25 6.57 -9.10
C ALA A 232 -11.87 7.25 -9.08
N LEU A 233 -11.57 8.03 -8.04
CA LEU A 233 -10.25 8.63 -7.83
C LEU A 233 -9.24 7.57 -7.38
N ILE A 234 -9.62 6.68 -6.47
CA ILE A 234 -8.78 5.55 -6.02
C ILE A 234 -8.39 4.67 -7.22
N ASP A 235 -9.35 4.29 -8.06
CA ASP A 235 -9.10 3.47 -9.25
C ASP A 235 -8.16 4.17 -10.25
N LYS A 236 -8.38 5.47 -10.48
CA LYS A 236 -7.48 6.29 -11.31
C LYS A 236 -6.06 6.31 -10.75
N LEU A 237 -5.87 6.52 -9.45
CA LEU A 237 -4.56 6.55 -8.80
C LEU A 237 -3.89 5.17 -8.85
N ARG A 238 -4.65 4.08 -8.67
CA ARG A 238 -4.12 2.70 -8.81
C ARG A 238 -3.63 2.42 -10.22
N GLN A 239 -4.43 2.78 -11.23
CA GLN A 239 -4.05 2.59 -12.63
C GLN A 239 -2.79 3.41 -12.98
N GLN A 240 -2.72 4.65 -12.49
CA GLN A 240 -1.54 5.50 -12.67
C GLN A 240 -0.30 4.91 -11.99
N LEU A 241 -0.42 4.44 -10.74
CA LEU A 241 0.67 3.83 -10.00
C LEU A 241 1.16 2.54 -10.69
N LYS A 242 0.24 1.70 -11.19
CA LYS A 242 0.59 0.49 -11.94
C LYS A 242 1.39 0.85 -13.20
N LYS A 243 0.88 1.82 -13.99
CA LYS A 243 1.57 2.30 -15.18
C LYS A 243 2.97 2.83 -14.86
N MET A 244 3.13 3.63 -13.81
CA MET A 244 4.42 4.17 -13.40
C MET A 244 5.41 3.10 -12.93
N LYS A 245 4.94 2.01 -12.31
CA LYS A 245 5.81 0.90 -11.89
C LYS A 245 6.42 0.13 -13.07
N ASP A 246 5.78 0.16 -14.23
CA ASP A 246 6.22 -0.52 -15.45
C ASP A 246 7.06 0.38 -16.39
N GLN A 247 7.16 1.69 -16.09
CA GLN A 247 7.85 2.68 -16.92
C GLN A 247 9.30 2.93 -16.48
N ASP A 248 10.13 3.38 -17.43
CA ASP A 248 11.51 3.78 -17.10
C ASP A 248 11.56 5.15 -16.37
N PRO A 249 12.63 5.47 -15.61
CA PRO A 249 12.73 6.73 -14.87
C PRO A 249 12.61 8.02 -15.71
N PHE A 250 12.98 7.99 -17.00
CA PHE A 250 12.84 9.12 -17.91
C PHE A 250 11.40 9.24 -18.41
N GLU A 251 10.74 8.12 -18.68
CA GLU A 251 9.32 8.06 -19.03
C GLU A 251 8.41 8.49 -17.87
N ILE A 252 8.72 8.10 -16.63
CA ILE A 252 7.98 8.52 -15.44
C ILE A 252 8.00 10.04 -15.30
N LEU A 253 9.15 10.68 -15.57
CA LEU A 253 9.33 12.12 -15.47
C LEU A 253 8.94 12.90 -16.74
N ASP A 254 8.57 12.21 -17.81
CA ASP A 254 8.27 12.77 -19.13
C ASP A 254 9.41 13.67 -19.67
N ILE A 255 10.62 13.11 -19.72
CA ILE A 255 11.84 13.81 -20.14
C ILE A 255 12.66 13.03 -21.15
N ASP A 256 13.36 13.75 -22.03
CA ASP A 256 14.40 13.17 -22.88
C ASP A 256 15.67 12.88 -22.07
N ARG A 257 16.41 11.83 -22.47
CA ARG A 257 17.71 11.47 -21.88
C ARG A 257 18.73 12.61 -21.97
N THR A 258 18.64 13.47 -22.98
CA THR A 258 19.55 14.62 -23.18
C THR A 258 19.14 15.89 -22.44
N ILE A 259 18.10 15.87 -21.58
CA ILE A 259 17.59 17.09 -20.93
C ILE A 259 18.67 17.77 -20.05
N SER A 260 18.74 19.10 -20.03
CA SER A 260 19.67 19.81 -19.14
C SER A 260 19.32 19.62 -17.64
N GLU A 261 20.27 19.82 -16.73
CA GLU A 261 20.03 19.70 -15.28
C GLU A 261 18.92 20.64 -14.79
N GLY A 262 18.93 21.90 -15.24
CA GLY A 262 17.84 22.84 -14.98
C GLY A 262 16.53 22.47 -15.66
N GLY A 263 16.56 21.71 -16.76
CA GLY A 263 15.37 21.12 -17.38
C GLY A 263 14.79 19.98 -16.55
N LEU A 264 15.64 19.07 -16.06
CA LEU A 264 15.28 17.96 -15.19
C LEU A 264 14.62 18.44 -13.89
N LYS A 265 15.21 19.44 -13.21
CA LYS A 265 14.63 20.02 -12.00
C LYS A 265 13.25 20.64 -12.25
N ARG A 266 13.07 21.33 -13.40
CA ARG A 266 11.77 21.90 -13.78
C ARG A 266 10.72 20.83 -14.12
N ALA A 267 11.12 19.74 -14.76
CA ALA A 267 10.23 18.61 -15.05
C ALA A 267 9.79 17.91 -13.74
N TYR A 268 10.73 17.66 -12.82
CA TYR A 268 10.45 17.10 -11.50
C TYR A 268 9.47 17.97 -10.70
N ILE A 269 9.71 19.27 -10.59
CA ILE A 269 8.79 20.19 -9.89
C ILE A 269 7.39 20.17 -10.52
N ARG A 270 7.30 20.10 -11.85
CA ARG A 270 6.03 20.05 -12.57
C ARG A 270 5.23 18.79 -12.21
N ILE A 271 5.86 17.61 -12.29
CA ILE A 271 5.18 16.34 -12.02
C ILE A 271 4.85 16.17 -10.54
N VAL A 272 5.71 16.65 -9.63
CA VAL A 272 5.43 16.70 -8.20
C VAL A 272 4.23 17.59 -7.93
N LYS A 273 4.19 18.80 -8.49
CA LYS A 273 3.05 19.72 -8.27
C LYS A 273 1.71 19.12 -8.72
N GLN A 274 1.70 18.29 -9.75
CA GLN A 274 0.49 17.63 -10.26
C GLN A 274 0.06 16.41 -9.44
N ASN A 275 1.00 15.76 -8.73
CA ASN A 275 0.79 14.48 -8.06
C ASN A 275 1.10 14.52 -6.55
N HIS A 276 1.31 15.71 -6.00
CA HIS A 276 1.65 15.88 -4.58
C HIS A 276 0.48 15.39 -3.72
N PRO A 277 0.73 14.71 -2.58
CA PRO A 277 -0.32 14.25 -1.66
C PRO A 277 -1.32 15.35 -1.28
N ASP A 278 -0.85 16.57 -1.03
CA ASP A 278 -1.71 17.73 -0.70
C ASP A 278 -2.71 18.11 -1.81
N THR A 279 -2.46 17.74 -3.07
CA THR A 279 -3.43 17.95 -4.17
C THR A 279 -4.71 17.19 -3.92
N TYR A 280 -4.64 16.07 -3.20
CA TYR A 280 -5.75 15.20 -2.86
C TYR A 280 -6.22 15.39 -1.41
N SER A 281 -5.78 16.46 -0.73
CA SER A 281 -6.15 16.75 0.66
C SER A 281 -7.66 16.94 0.88
N TYR A 282 -8.40 17.31 -0.17
CA TYR A 282 -9.86 17.41 -0.16
C TYR A 282 -10.56 16.04 -0.13
N ALA A 283 -9.88 14.99 -0.56
CA ALA A 283 -10.40 13.63 -0.48
C ALA A 283 -10.12 13.12 0.93
N ASP A 284 -11.15 13.11 1.77
CA ASP A 284 -11.07 12.61 3.14
C ASP A 284 -11.10 11.08 3.15
N ASP A 285 -10.17 10.48 2.41
CA ASP A 285 -10.03 9.05 2.25
C ASP A 285 -8.57 8.64 2.42
N PRO A 286 -8.28 7.74 3.37
CA PRO A 286 -6.91 7.33 3.63
C PRO A 286 -6.25 6.51 2.53
N GLU A 287 -7.01 5.76 1.73
CA GLU A 287 -6.49 5.01 0.58
C GLU A 287 -6.06 5.97 -0.54
N VAL A 288 -6.80 7.06 -0.75
CA VAL A 288 -6.37 8.18 -1.62
C VAL A 288 -5.04 8.76 -1.13
N LYS A 289 -4.91 9.02 0.17
CA LYS A 289 -3.66 9.54 0.77
C LYS A 289 -2.50 8.55 0.59
N ARG A 290 -2.73 7.26 0.84
CA ARG A 290 -1.72 6.19 0.67
C ARG A 290 -1.24 6.11 -0.78
N LEU A 291 -2.16 6.03 -1.75
CA LEU A 291 -1.83 5.94 -3.17
C LEU A 291 -1.10 7.20 -3.67
N ALA A 292 -1.53 8.38 -3.24
CA ALA A 292 -0.84 9.62 -3.57
C ALA A 292 0.60 9.65 -3.03
N ASN A 293 0.81 9.18 -1.78
CA ASN A 293 2.15 9.05 -1.19
C ASN A 293 3.03 8.03 -1.93
N GLU A 294 2.46 6.91 -2.38
CA GLU A 294 3.20 5.92 -3.18
C GLU A 294 3.59 6.45 -4.56
N ILE A 295 2.66 7.11 -5.26
CA ILE A 295 2.95 7.78 -6.54
C ILE A 295 4.06 8.80 -6.36
N PHE A 296 3.96 9.63 -5.31
CA PHE A 296 4.99 10.62 -4.98
C PHE A 296 6.35 9.95 -4.73
N THR A 297 6.38 8.82 -4.01
CA THR A 297 7.60 8.04 -3.77
C THR A 297 8.19 7.49 -5.07
N VAL A 298 7.36 6.99 -6.00
CA VAL A 298 7.82 6.52 -7.31
C VAL A 298 8.43 7.65 -8.14
N ILE A 299 7.79 8.82 -8.16
CA ILE A 299 8.31 10.02 -8.83
C ILE A 299 9.65 10.45 -8.23
N GLN A 300 9.77 10.43 -6.90
CA GLN A 300 11.02 10.77 -6.22
C GLN A 300 12.14 9.78 -6.56
N LYS A 301 11.83 8.47 -6.58
CA LYS A 301 12.78 7.43 -7.01
C LYS A 301 13.20 7.56 -8.47
N ALA A 302 12.29 7.97 -9.35
CA ALA A 302 12.61 8.20 -10.75
C ALA A 302 13.62 9.36 -10.90
N TYR A 303 13.41 10.47 -10.19
CA TYR A 303 14.31 11.62 -10.19
C TYR A 303 15.72 11.28 -9.69
N THR A 304 15.83 10.57 -8.56
CA THR A 304 17.14 10.16 -8.03
C THR A 304 17.84 9.17 -8.96
N SER A 305 17.09 8.26 -9.58
CA SER A 305 17.63 7.32 -10.57
C SER A 305 18.21 8.03 -11.79
N VAL A 306 17.51 9.04 -12.34
CA VAL A 306 18.01 9.82 -13.49
C VAL A 306 19.28 10.60 -13.13
N LEU A 307 19.37 11.19 -11.93
CA LEU A 307 20.58 11.86 -11.47
C LEU A 307 21.76 10.88 -11.39
N ARG A 308 21.57 9.69 -10.83
CA ARG A 308 22.62 8.67 -10.73
C ARG A 308 23.10 8.14 -12.08
N ILE A 309 22.16 7.90 -13.00
CA ILE A 309 22.47 7.47 -14.36
C ILE A 309 23.37 8.50 -15.07
N ARG A 310 23.13 9.80 -14.83
CA ARG A 310 23.96 10.89 -15.38
C ARG A 310 25.34 10.98 -14.75
N GLU A 311 25.46 10.59 -13.48
CA GLU A 311 26.74 10.48 -12.76
C GLU A 311 27.52 9.19 -13.09
N GLY A 312 26.99 8.30 -13.94
CA GLY A 312 27.61 7.02 -14.30
C GLY A 312 27.54 5.96 -13.20
N LYS A 313 26.67 6.14 -12.20
CA LYS A 313 26.45 5.19 -11.09
C LYS A 313 25.30 4.23 -11.42
N PRO A 314 25.34 2.97 -10.97
CA PRO A 314 24.24 2.03 -11.19
C PRO A 314 22.95 2.48 -10.48
N PRO A 315 21.76 2.11 -11.00
CA PRO A 315 20.48 2.34 -10.32
C PRO A 315 20.46 1.66 -8.95
N GLU A 316 19.88 2.32 -7.95
CA GLU A 316 19.86 1.80 -6.57
C GLU A 316 18.79 0.72 -6.37
N ASP A 317 19.13 -0.29 -5.55
CA ASP A 317 18.18 -1.29 -5.05
C ASP A 317 17.07 -0.66 -4.20
N LYS A 318 15.93 -1.36 -4.14
CA LYS A 318 14.58 -0.85 -3.80
C LYS A 318 14.34 -0.15 -2.45
N THR A 319 15.30 0.11 -1.56
CA THR A 319 15.00 0.37 -0.13
C THR A 319 15.76 1.50 0.58
N ALA A 320 16.13 2.59 -0.08
CA ALA A 320 16.61 3.79 0.65
C ALA A 320 15.92 5.06 0.15
N ILE A 321 15.12 5.70 1.02
CA ILE A 321 14.65 7.07 0.83
C ILE A 321 15.86 7.96 1.09
N ASP A 322 16.17 8.86 0.14
CA ASP A 322 17.24 9.83 0.35
C ASP A 322 16.79 10.88 1.39
N GLU A 323 17.22 10.69 2.63
CA GLU A 323 17.00 11.61 3.76
C GLU A 323 17.41 13.05 3.39
N SER A 324 18.35 13.20 2.46
CA SER A 324 18.83 14.47 1.94
C SER A 324 17.74 15.24 1.17
N LEU A 325 17.04 14.54 0.27
CA LEU A 325 16.01 15.10 -0.58
C LEU A 325 14.71 15.35 0.20
N GLN A 326 14.38 14.46 1.15
CA GLN A 326 13.22 14.64 2.02
C GLN A 326 13.37 15.89 2.90
N ALA A 327 14.57 16.13 3.45
CA ALA A 327 14.84 17.32 4.25
C ALA A 327 14.71 18.63 3.43
N GLU A 328 15.13 18.62 2.17
CA GLU A 328 14.97 19.78 1.26
C GLU A 328 13.53 20.04 0.84
N LEU A 329 12.73 18.99 0.65
CA LEU A 329 11.30 19.13 0.37
C LEU A 329 10.55 19.75 1.56
N LEU A 330 10.82 19.24 2.77
CA LEU A 330 10.27 19.80 4.02
C LEU A 330 10.65 21.27 4.18
N TYR A 331 11.91 21.61 3.87
CA TYR A 331 12.37 23.00 3.90
C TYR A 331 11.62 23.87 2.87
N SER A 332 11.43 23.38 1.64
CA SER A 332 10.66 24.10 0.61
C SER A 332 9.21 24.36 1.06
N GLN A 333 8.52 23.33 1.58
CA GLN A 333 7.16 23.47 2.11
C GLN A 333 7.09 24.43 3.30
N ALA A 334 8.10 24.40 4.19
CA ALA A 334 8.19 25.32 5.31
C ALA A 334 8.33 26.78 4.84
N THR A 335 9.11 27.04 3.79
CA THR A 335 9.23 28.39 3.21
C THR A 335 7.93 28.87 2.57
N GLU A 336 7.14 27.98 1.99
CA GLU A 336 5.83 28.32 1.41
C GLU A 336 4.81 28.63 2.51
N ALA A 337 4.72 27.80 3.55
CA ALA A 337 3.89 28.07 4.73
C ALA A 337 4.26 29.40 5.41
N LEU A 338 5.56 29.73 5.47
CA LEU A 338 6.04 31.00 5.99
C LEU A 338 5.58 32.19 5.13
N ARG A 339 5.56 32.06 3.79
CA ARG A 339 5.02 33.10 2.88
C ARG A 339 3.53 33.33 3.11
N GLU A 340 2.79 32.27 3.40
CA GLU A 340 1.37 32.31 3.75
C GLU A 340 1.10 32.82 5.17
N LYS A 341 2.17 33.09 5.95
CA LYS A 341 2.12 33.47 7.38
C LYS A 341 1.51 32.40 8.29
N ASP A 342 1.44 31.15 7.84
CA ASP A 342 1.13 30.02 8.70
C ASP A 342 2.37 29.62 9.51
N TYR A 343 2.64 30.40 10.56
CA TYR A 343 3.81 30.20 11.42
C TYR A 343 3.80 28.84 12.12
N ARG A 344 2.63 28.25 12.39
CA ARG A 344 2.55 26.97 13.08
C ARG A 344 3.05 25.85 12.16
N LYS A 345 2.48 25.76 10.95
CA LYS A 345 2.89 24.78 9.94
C LYS A 345 4.36 24.96 9.55
N ALA A 346 4.79 26.22 9.36
CA ALA A 346 6.19 26.53 9.02
C ALA A 346 7.16 26.06 10.11
N LEU A 347 6.85 26.28 11.39
CA LEU A 347 7.70 25.85 12.51
C LEU A 347 7.84 24.34 12.59
N ASP A 348 6.73 23.60 12.45
CA ASP A 348 6.75 22.14 12.50
C ASP A 348 7.61 21.56 11.37
N LEU A 349 7.45 22.09 10.15
CA LEU A 349 8.21 21.65 8.97
C LEU A 349 9.71 22.02 9.05
N PHE A 350 10.05 23.25 9.46
CA PHE A 350 11.45 23.64 9.65
C PHE A 350 12.12 22.84 10.77
N LYS A 351 11.39 22.50 11.85
CA LYS A 351 11.92 21.66 12.92
C LYS A 351 12.27 20.26 12.42
N LEU A 352 11.42 19.68 11.56
CA LEU A 352 11.68 18.40 10.93
C LEU A 352 12.86 18.48 9.95
N SER A 353 12.96 19.53 9.13
CA SER A 353 14.11 19.68 8.22
C SER A 353 15.43 19.79 8.98
N VAL A 354 15.46 20.53 10.10
CA VAL A 354 16.64 20.62 10.99
C VAL A 354 16.95 19.27 11.63
N LYS A 355 15.94 18.51 12.06
CA LYS A 355 16.16 17.17 12.65
C LYS A 355 16.80 16.21 11.63
N MET A 356 16.39 16.28 10.36
CA MET A 356 16.90 15.42 9.31
C MET A 356 18.29 15.81 8.82
N LYS A 357 18.54 17.11 8.60
CA LYS A 357 19.86 17.64 8.23
C LYS A 357 20.33 18.63 9.29
N PRO A 358 20.87 18.13 10.41
CA PRO A 358 21.17 18.99 11.53
C PRO A 358 22.41 19.86 11.28
N ASP A 359 23.27 19.48 10.31
CA ASP A 359 24.45 20.25 9.89
C ASP A 359 24.18 21.29 8.79
N GLU A 360 22.92 21.43 8.33
CA GLU A 360 22.56 22.43 7.33
C GLU A 360 22.24 23.79 7.99
N ARG A 361 23.16 24.74 7.85
CA ARG A 361 23.07 26.07 8.48
C ARG A 361 21.78 26.79 8.13
N VAL A 362 21.41 26.77 6.85
CA VAL A 362 20.25 27.50 6.32
C VAL A 362 18.94 27.02 6.96
N PHE A 363 18.85 25.74 7.30
CA PHE A 363 17.65 25.16 7.93
C PHE A 363 17.50 25.66 9.36
N MET A 364 18.60 25.66 10.13
CA MET A 364 18.58 26.14 11.50
C MET A 364 18.36 27.67 11.57
N GLU A 365 18.96 28.43 10.67
CA GLU A 365 18.70 29.88 10.56
C GLU A 365 17.23 30.16 10.26
N SER A 366 16.64 29.45 9.30
CA SER A 366 15.23 29.64 8.92
C SER A 366 14.26 29.22 10.02
N TYR A 367 14.57 28.14 10.76
CA TYR A 367 13.79 27.74 11.93
C TYR A 367 13.79 28.84 13.00
N VAL A 368 14.96 29.34 13.40
CA VAL A 368 15.09 30.37 14.43
C VAL A 368 14.50 31.71 13.97
N ASN A 369 14.69 32.09 12.70
CA ASN A 369 14.06 33.27 12.10
C ASN A 369 12.53 33.15 12.16
N THR A 370 11.98 31.99 11.83
CA THR A 370 10.53 31.73 11.88
C THR A 370 9.99 31.80 13.30
N MET A 371 10.72 31.25 14.29
CA MET A 371 10.33 31.37 15.70
C MET A 371 10.27 32.84 16.14
N PHE A 372 11.26 33.64 15.75
CA PHE A 372 11.29 35.07 16.05
C PHE A 372 10.13 35.83 15.39
N LEU A 373 9.88 35.58 14.09
CA LEU A 373 8.77 36.22 13.36
C LEU A 373 7.41 35.85 13.95
N SER A 374 7.21 34.59 14.30
CA SER A 374 5.99 34.11 14.96
C SER A 374 5.77 34.85 16.28
N TRP A 375 6.79 34.92 17.14
CA TRP A 375 6.71 35.62 18.42
C TRP A 375 6.49 37.14 18.24
N GLN A 376 7.14 37.76 17.26
CA GLN A 376 7.00 39.18 16.99
C GLN A 376 5.58 39.54 16.51
N ASN A 377 5.01 38.74 15.61
CA ASN A 377 3.74 39.06 14.95
C ASN A 377 2.51 38.56 15.70
N THR A 378 2.62 37.46 16.45
CA THR A 378 1.48 36.86 17.14
C THR A 378 1.51 37.10 18.65
N GLY A 379 2.66 37.48 19.21
CA GLY A 379 2.89 37.54 20.65
C GLY A 379 2.89 36.17 21.34
N LYS A 380 2.68 35.08 20.60
CA LYS A 380 2.68 33.70 21.09
C LYS A 380 4.09 33.11 20.94
N GLY A 381 4.57 32.40 21.96
CA GLY A 381 5.88 31.77 21.97
C GLY A 381 6.69 32.13 23.21
N ASN A 382 7.70 31.31 23.52
CA ASN A 382 8.53 31.47 24.71
C ASN A 382 9.91 32.05 24.34
N THR A 383 10.26 33.20 24.90
CA THR A 383 11.58 33.83 24.65
C THR A 383 12.73 32.98 25.18
N LEU A 384 12.51 32.15 26.20
CA LEU A 384 13.51 31.19 26.69
C LEU A 384 13.80 30.10 25.66
N GLU A 385 12.75 29.58 25.01
CA GLU A 385 12.89 28.55 23.96
C GLU A 385 13.62 29.11 22.75
N LEU A 386 13.26 30.33 22.32
CA LEU A 386 13.94 31.03 21.23
C LEU A 386 15.41 31.30 21.55
N LYS A 387 15.73 31.77 22.77
CA LYS A 387 17.12 31.94 23.22
C LYS A 387 17.88 30.63 23.30
N SER A 388 17.22 29.53 23.66
CA SER A 388 17.81 28.19 23.66
C SER A 388 18.16 27.75 22.23
N ALA A 389 17.25 27.91 21.28
CA ALA A 389 17.48 27.59 19.87
C ALA A 389 18.60 28.45 19.26
N ILE A 390 18.67 29.74 19.61
CA ILE A 390 19.80 30.61 19.23
C ILE A 390 21.11 30.10 19.83
N ARG A 391 21.12 29.70 21.11
CA ARG A 391 22.33 29.17 21.76
C ARG A 391 22.82 27.90 21.07
N GLU A 392 21.92 27.00 20.72
CA GLU A 392 22.23 25.81 19.94
C GLU A 392 22.80 26.19 18.55
N GLY A 393 22.12 27.09 17.84
CA GLY A 393 22.55 27.59 16.53
C GLY A 393 23.95 28.21 16.56
N THR A 394 24.25 29.05 17.54
CA THR A 394 25.60 29.64 17.70
C THR A 394 26.68 28.64 18.07
N LYS A 395 26.33 27.55 18.77
CA LYS A 395 27.28 26.47 19.08
C LYS A 395 27.63 25.66 17.83
N ARG A 396 26.63 25.40 16.98
CA ARG A 396 26.81 24.59 15.77
C ARG A 396 27.34 25.37 14.58
N PHE A 397 26.90 26.62 14.44
CA PHE A 397 27.22 27.52 13.33
C PHE A 397 27.78 28.85 13.87
N PRO A 398 29.01 28.85 14.42
CA PRO A 398 29.59 30.03 15.06
C PRO A 398 29.82 31.22 14.12
N ASN A 399 29.85 30.97 12.80
CA ASN A 399 30.05 31.99 11.75
C ASN A 399 28.73 32.53 11.17
N SER A 400 27.58 32.28 11.82
CA SER A 400 26.31 32.88 11.43
C SER A 400 26.05 34.17 12.22
N ASP A 401 26.00 35.28 11.51
CA ASP A 401 25.61 36.59 12.04
C ASP A 401 24.11 36.66 12.38
N SER A 402 23.27 35.94 11.61
CA SER A 402 21.80 35.91 11.76
C SER A 402 21.36 35.61 13.20
N PHE A 403 21.96 34.62 13.86
CA PHE A 403 21.59 34.28 15.24
C PHE A 403 21.85 35.43 16.24
N TYR A 404 22.93 36.18 16.04
CA TYR A 404 23.28 37.31 16.90
C TYR A 404 22.41 38.53 16.64
N VAL A 405 21.96 38.74 15.40
CA VAL A 405 20.98 39.79 15.07
C VAL A 405 19.65 39.52 15.77
N ILE A 406 19.13 38.29 15.66
CA ILE A 406 17.87 37.89 16.31
C ILE A 406 17.99 38.00 17.83
N LEU A 407 19.12 37.56 18.40
CA LEU A 407 19.41 37.72 19.84
C LEU A 407 19.38 39.19 20.27
N GLY A 408 19.98 40.08 19.46
CA GLY A 408 19.98 41.52 19.69
C GLY A 408 18.56 42.09 19.72
N TRP A 409 17.69 41.70 18.79
CA TRP A 409 16.29 42.14 18.78
C TRP A 409 15.50 41.66 20.00
N ILE A 410 15.69 40.41 20.43
CA ILE A 410 15.04 39.86 21.62
C ILE A 410 15.48 40.64 22.87
N LEU A 411 16.80 40.77 23.07
CA LEU A 411 17.37 41.48 24.22
C LEU A 411 16.94 42.96 24.25
N LYS A 412 16.83 43.59 23.08
CA LYS A 412 16.35 44.96 22.94
C LYS A 412 14.89 45.08 23.39
N LYS A 413 14.01 44.15 23.00
CA LYS A 413 12.60 44.14 23.43
C LYS A 413 12.46 43.92 24.94
N GLU A 414 13.37 43.16 25.53
CA GLU A 414 13.46 42.94 26.98
C GLU A 414 14.13 44.10 27.75
N GLY A 415 14.60 45.15 27.07
CA GLY A 415 15.27 46.29 27.70
C GLY A 415 16.70 46.00 28.18
N SER A 416 17.32 44.91 27.75
CA SER A 416 18.67 44.53 28.16
C SER A 416 19.75 45.35 27.45
N LYS A 417 20.69 45.91 28.23
CA LYS A 417 21.87 46.62 27.70
C LYS A 417 22.77 45.71 26.85
N ARG A 418 22.69 44.39 27.04
CA ARG A 418 23.44 43.37 26.28
C ARG A 418 23.02 43.26 24.82
N ALA A 419 21.91 43.88 24.42
CA ALA A 419 21.51 43.95 23.01
C ALA A 419 22.61 44.56 22.12
N VAL A 420 23.32 45.58 22.63
CA VAL A 420 24.43 46.23 21.91
C VAL A 420 25.55 45.24 21.62
N ASP A 421 25.88 44.39 22.58
CA ASP A 421 26.95 43.40 22.43
C ASP A 421 26.58 42.33 21.40
N ALA A 422 25.31 41.91 21.37
CA ALA A 422 24.81 40.97 20.37
C ALA A 422 24.90 41.55 18.93
N PHE A 423 24.45 42.79 18.70
CA PHE A 423 24.59 43.42 17.39
C PHE A 423 26.04 43.67 16.99
N ARG A 424 26.91 44.05 17.94
CA ARG A 424 28.36 44.15 17.68
C ARG A 424 28.95 42.79 17.29
N LYS A 425 28.53 41.70 17.92
CA LYS A 425 28.99 40.36 17.59
C LYS A 425 28.55 39.93 16.19
N ALA A 426 27.32 40.27 15.78
CA ALA A 426 26.87 40.07 14.40
C ALA A 426 27.80 40.80 13.40
N LEU A 427 28.16 42.07 13.67
CA LEU A 427 29.08 42.83 12.81
C LEU A 427 30.54 42.35 12.83
N GLN A 428 30.97 41.70 13.90
CA GLN A 428 32.30 41.05 13.92
C GLN A 428 32.35 39.86 12.95
N ILE A 429 31.24 39.13 12.81
CA ILE A 429 31.12 37.98 11.91
C ILE A 429 30.89 38.46 10.46
N ASN A 430 29.95 39.40 10.28
CA ASN A 430 29.61 39.97 8.99
C ASN A 430 29.53 41.51 9.09
N ARG A 431 30.58 42.19 8.64
CA ARG A 431 30.68 43.66 8.71
C ARG A 431 29.58 44.37 7.93
N ASP A 432 29.03 43.73 6.90
CA ASP A 432 28.02 44.29 6.01
C ASP A 432 26.58 43.96 6.43
N ASN A 433 26.38 43.36 7.61
CA ASN A 433 25.04 43.08 8.12
C ASN A 433 24.25 44.38 8.36
N VAL A 434 23.33 44.68 7.44
CA VAL A 434 22.55 45.92 7.40
C VAL A 434 21.70 46.09 8.66
N ASP A 435 21.10 45.01 9.15
CA ASP A 435 20.21 45.04 10.31
C ASP A 435 20.96 45.41 11.59
N ALA A 436 22.11 44.80 11.84
CA ALA A 436 22.96 45.11 12.99
C ALA A 436 23.52 46.54 12.93
N GLN A 437 23.95 47.01 11.74
CA GLN A 437 24.40 48.39 11.56
C GLN A 437 23.27 49.39 11.86
N ARG A 438 22.07 49.13 11.31
CA ARG A 438 20.89 49.97 11.52
C ARG A 438 20.53 50.06 13.00
N GLU A 439 20.50 48.93 13.69
CA GLU A 439 20.13 48.88 15.11
C GLU A 439 21.12 49.61 16.01
N LEU A 440 22.42 49.45 15.78
CA LEU A 440 23.44 50.17 16.55
C LEU A 440 23.39 51.69 16.31
N ARG A 441 23.13 52.15 15.08
CA ARG A 441 22.93 53.58 14.79
C ARG A 441 21.71 54.13 15.55
N LEU A 442 20.59 53.40 15.54
CA LEU A 442 19.37 53.81 16.26
C LEU A 442 19.60 53.91 17.78
N ILE A 443 20.35 52.97 18.35
CA ILE A 443 20.71 52.99 19.78
C ILE A 443 21.59 54.21 20.09
N GLN A 444 22.63 54.46 19.30
CA GLN A 444 23.52 55.61 19.48
C GLN A 444 22.79 56.96 19.39
N MET A 445 21.84 57.09 18.46
CA MET A 445 21.02 58.31 18.33
C MET A 445 20.10 58.54 19.53
N ARG A 446 19.62 57.47 20.18
CA ARG A 446 18.79 57.57 21.40
C ARG A 446 19.63 57.92 22.63
N THR A 447 20.85 57.39 22.73
CA THR A 447 21.78 57.69 23.83
C THR A 447 22.37 59.10 23.75
N LYS A 448 22.45 59.72 22.57
CA LYS A 448 22.86 61.14 22.41
C LYS A 448 21.75 62.16 22.69
N LYS A 449 20.49 61.71 22.83
CA LYS A 449 19.30 62.57 23.08
C LYS A 449 18.79 62.50 24.52
N GLN A 450 19.29 61.56 25.32
CA GLN A 450 19.18 61.52 26.78
C GLN A 450 20.43 62.14 27.38
#